data_AF-A0A8J6WUA7-F1
#
_entry.id   AF-A0A8J6WUA7-F1
#
_cell.length_a   1.000
_cell.length_b   1.000
_cell.length_c   1.000
_cell.angle_alpha   90.00
_cell.angle_beta   90.00
_cell.angle_gamma   90.00
#
_symmetry.space_group_name_H-M   'P 1'
#
loop_
_entity.id
_entity.type
_entity.pdbx_description
1 polymer ?
#
loop_
_entity_poly.entity_id
_entity_poly.type
_entity_poly.pdbx_seq_one_letter_code
_entity_poly.pdbx_strand_id
1 'polypeptide(L)' 'MTPLMLRQLWAVVESAQAQILLNLDDSSLAQWLLRQLKAQRSLDSDETNMLNAYIHTKMPLIRDLAEERLVPHS' A
#
# COMPACT_ATOMS: atom_id res chain seq x y z
N MET A 1 -4.35 11.47 -9.54
CA MET A 1 -4.83 10.66 -8.40
C MET A 1 -6.28 11.00 -8.10
N THR A 2 -7.21 10.06 -8.22
CA THR A 2 -8.61 10.25 -7.80
C THR A 2 -8.83 9.73 -6.38
N PRO A 3 -9.80 10.28 -5.62
CA PRO A 3 -10.11 9.80 -4.26
C PRO A 3 -10.60 8.35 -4.22
N LEU A 4 -11.02 7.78 -5.35
CA LEU A 4 -11.33 6.36 -5.48
C LEU A 4 -10.05 5.50 -5.40
N MET A 5 -8.99 5.89 -6.12
CA MET A 5 -7.72 5.16 -6.12
C MET A 5 -7.07 5.11 -4.75
N LEU A 6 -7.12 6.22 -4.02
CA LEU A 6 -6.60 6.28 -2.66
C LEU A 6 -7.34 5.29 -1.76
N ARG A 7 -8.67 5.27 -1.82
CA ARG A 7 -9.47 4.31 -1.05
C ARG A 7 -9.19 2.86 -1.44
N GLN A 8 -8.98 2.58 -2.73
CA GLN A 8 -8.58 1.24 -3.18
C GLN A 8 -7.20 0.85 -2.63
N LEU A 9 -6.22 1.75 -2.64
CA LEU A 9 -4.91 1.52 -2.06
C LEU A 9 -5.01 1.22 -0.56
N TRP A 10 -5.71 2.07 0.18
CA TRP A 10 -5.89 1.89 1.62
C TRP A 10 -6.67 0.61 1.94
N ALA A 11 -7.70 0.26 1.17
CA ALA A 11 -8.41 -1.00 1.32
C ALA A 11 -7.49 -2.22 1.12
N VAL A 12 -6.55 -2.15 0.16
CA VAL A 12 -5.53 -3.20 -0.02
C VAL A 12 -4.59 -3.26 1.18
N VAL A 13 -4.13 -2.12 1.70
CA VAL A 13 -3.26 -2.05 2.89
C VAL A 13 -3.98 -2.60 4.13
N GLU A 14 -5.24 -2.23 4.33
CA GLU A 14 -6.07 -2.70 5.44
C GLU A 14 -6.36 -4.20 5.33
N SER A 15 -6.69 -4.69 4.13
CA SER A 15 -6.90 -6.12 3.88
C SER A 15 -5.61 -6.94 3.94
N ALA A 16 -4.44 -6.32 3.75
CA ALA A 16 -3.16 -6.98 3.88
C ALA A 16 -2.86 -7.29 5.36
N GLN A 17 -2.15 -8.40 5.59
CA GLN A 17 -1.64 -8.71 6.93
C GLN A 17 -0.50 -7.74 7.27
N ALA A 18 -0.58 -7.14 8.45
CA ALA A 18 0.44 -6.22 8.96
C ALA A 18 1.86 -6.83 8.92
N GLN A 19 2.01 -8.13 9.20
CA GLN A 19 3.30 -8.82 9.09
C GLN A 19 3.90 -8.73 7.68
N ILE A 20 3.09 -8.82 6.63
CA ILE A 20 3.56 -8.70 5.24
C ILE A 20 4.00 -7.26 4.97
N LEU A 21 3.26 -6.27 5.48
CA LEU A 21 3.59 -4.85 5.31
C LEU A 21 4.92 -4.48 6.00
N LEU A 22 5.23 -5.10 7.15
CA LEU A 22 6.47 -4.84 7.88
C LEU A 22 7.67 -5.65 7.40
N ASN A 23 7.43 -6.88 6.93
CA ASN A 23 8.51 -7.79 6.52
C ASN A 23 9.02 -7.50 5.10
N LEU A 24 8.32 -6.67 4.32
CA LEU A 24 8.75 -6.23 3.01
C LEU A 24 9.51 -4.90 3.07
N ASP A 25 10.61 -4.82 2.32
CA ASP A 25 11.30 -3.56 2.03
C ASP A 25 10.41 -2.59 1.26
N ASP A 26 10.75 -1.29 1.28
CA ASP A 26 9.97 -0.23 0.66
C ASP A 26 9.63 -0.51 -0.81
N SER A 27 10.64 -0.92 -1.57
CA SER A 27 10.50 -1.22 -3.00
C SER A 27 9.61 -2.45 -3.23
N SER A 28 9.78 -3.49 -2.41
CA SER A 28 9.02 -4.73 -2.49
C SER A 28 7.55 -4.51 -2.12
N LEU A 29 7.31 -3.71 -1.08
CA LEU A 29 5.98 -3.35 -0.62
C LEU A 29 5.26 -2.47 -1.65
N ALA A 30 5.93 -1.47 -2.22
CA ALA A 30 5.38 -0.63 -3.28
C ALA A 30 4.94 -1.49 -4.48
N GLN A 31 5.80 -2.38 -4.95
CA GLN A 31 5.47 -3.28 -6.06
C GLN A 31 4.35 -4.26 -5.71
N TRP A 32 4.27 -4.72 -4.47
CA TRP A 32 3.19 -5.61 -4.02
C TRP A 32 1.84 -4.89 -4.04
N LEU A 33 1.77 -3.67 -3.49
CA LEU A 33 0.57 -2.83 -3.48
C LEU A 33 0.11 -2.47 -4.90
N LEU A 34 1.05 -2.11 -5.78
CA LEU A 34 0.76 -1.85 -7.19
C LEU A 34 0.21 -3.08 -7.89
N ARG A 35 0.74 -4.29 -7.63
CA ARG A 35 0.21 -5.53 -8.21
C ARG A 35 -1.22 -5.82 -7.76
N GLN A 36 -1.52 -5.63 -6.48
CA GLN A 36 -2.87 -5.76 -5.94
C GLN A 36 -3.84 -4.78 -6.62
N LEU A 37 -3.44 -3.51 -6.77
CA LEU A 37 -4.24 -2.51 -7.47
C LEU A 37 -4.44 -2.87 -8.95
N LYS A 38 -3.38 -3.33 -9.64
CA LYS A 38 -3.46 -3.80 -11.04
C LYS A 38 -4.39 -5.00 -11.21
N ALA A 39 -4.49 -5.86 -10.20
CA ALA A 39 -5.41 -6.99 -10.22
C ALA A 39 -6.88 -6.55 -10.08
N GLN A 40 -7.14 -5.45 -9.35
CA GLN A 40 -8.49 -4.92 -9.17
C GLN A 40 -8.93 -3.98 -10.30
N ARG A 41 -7.99 -3.30 -10.96
CA ARG A 41 -8.26 -2.36 -12.05
C ARG A 41 -7.11 -2.32 -13.06
N SER A 42 -7.43 -2.10 -14.32
CA SER A 42 -6.41 -1.72 -15.31
C SER A 42 -5.81 -0.37 -14.91
N LEU A 43 -4.50 -0.36 -14.64
CA LEU A 43 -3.73 0.85 -14.40
C LEU A 43 -2.82 1.09 -15.59
N ASP A 44 -2.95 2.27 -16.19
CA ASP A 44 -2.00 2.76 -17.17
C ASP A 44 -0.63 3.04 -16.55
N SER A 45 0.39 3.20 -17.40
CA SER A 45 1.76 3.49 -16.97
C SER A 45 1.85 4.77 -16.15
N ASP A 46 1.10 5.81 -16.53
CA ASP A 46 1.09 7.10 -15.82
C ASP A 46 0.49 6.97 -14.42
N GLU A 47 -0.66 6.29 -14.30
CA GLU A 47 -1.32 6.01 -13.03
C GLU A 47 -0.46 5.12 -12.12
N THR A 48 0.19 4.12 -12.70
CA THR A 48 1.13 3.25 -11.99
C THR A 48 2.29 4.06 -11.41
N ASN A 49 2.86 4.97 -12.19
CA ASN A 49 4.00 5.76 -11.76
C ASN A 49 3.60 6.77 -10.66
N MET A 50 2.42 7.38 -10.81
CA MET A 50 1.85 8.29 -9.82
C MET A 50 1.53 7.57 -8.50
N LEU A 51 0.95 6.36 -8.57
CA LEU A 51 0.71 5.51 -7.41
C LEU A 51 2.01 5.09 -6.74
N ASN A 52 3.02 4.69 -7.53
CA ASN A 52 4.32 4.29 -7.00
C ASN A 52 4.94 5.43 -6.17
N ALA A 53 5.02 6.63 -6.75
CA ALA A 53 5.54 7.80 -6.04
C ALA A 53 4.73 8.12 -4.77
N TYR A 54 3.40 8.00 -4.83
CA TYR A 54 2.53 8.22 -3.69
C TYR A 54 2.77 7.19 -2.57
N ILE A 55 2.86 5.90 -2.92
CA ILE A 55 3.11 4.81 -1.98
C ILE A 55 4.46 5.01 -1.30
N HIS A 56 5.52 5.35 -2.04
CA HIS A 56 6.83 5.67 -1.45
C HIS A 56 6.77 6.86 -0.49
N THR A 57 5.97 7.88 -0.79
CA THR A 57 5.77 9.04 0.10
C THR A 57 4.99 8.68 1.37
N LYS A 58 4.11 7.67 1.29
CA LYS A 58 3.26 7.21 2.40
C LYS A 58 3.76 5.94 3.07
N MET A 59 4.92 5.43 2.64
CA MET A 59 5.57 4.24 3.18
C MET A 59 5.72 4.27 4.71
N PRO A 60 6.22 5.37 5.33
CA PRO A 60 6.31 5.43 6.79
C PRO A 60 4.93 5.30 7.46
N LEU A 61 3.87 5.89 6.89
CA LEU A 61 2.51 5.80 7.43
C LEU A 61 1.93 4.39 7.30
N ILE A 62 2.21 3.70 6.18
CA ILE A 62 1.76 2.31 5.97
C ILE A 62 2.44 1.38 6.98
N ARG A 63 3.73 1.59 7.26
CA ARG A 63 4.45 0.84 8.29
C ARG A 63 3.93 1.13 9.68
N ASP A 64 3.78 2.41 10.03
CA ASP A 64 3.23 2.82 11.33
C ASP A 64 1.87 2.18 11.59
N LEU A 65 0.95 2.24 10.62
CA LEU A 65 -0.36 1.59 10.71
C LEU A 65 -0.26 0.05 10.81
N ALA A 66 0.70 -0.57 10.14
CA ALA A 66 0.93 -2.00 10.26
C ALA A 66 1.53 -2.38 11.63
N GLU A 67 2.43 -1.57 12.18
CA GLU A 67 2.97 -1.74 13.53
C GLU A 67 1.85 -1.62 14.56
N GLU A 68 1.04 -0.56 14.52
CA GLU A 68 -0.10 -0.36 15.44
C GLU A 68 -1.08 -1.55 15.44
N ARG A 69 -1.29 -2.18 14.28
CA ARG A 69 -2.13 -3.38 14.15
C ARG A 69 -1.48 -4.64 14.72
N LEU A 70 -0.15 -4.67 14.77
CA LEU A 70 0.63 -5.80 15.27
C LEU A 70 0.92 -5.72 16.75
N VAL A 71 0.96 -4.51 17.34
CA VAL A 71 1.12 -4.35 18.79
C VAL A 71 -0.23 -4.59 19.45
N PRO A 72 -0.45 -5.72 20.18
CA PRO A 72 -1.63 -5.85 21.00
C PRO A 72 -1.53 -4.83 22.12
N HIS A 73 -2.38 -3.80 22.11
CA HIS A 73 -2.62 -2.96 23.28
C HIS A 73 -3.07 -3.90 24.41
N SER A 74 -2.14 -4.20 25.32
CA SER A 74 -2.33 -5.03 26.51
C SER A 74 -2.82 -4.18 27.67
#